data_AF-A0A819U4L9-F1
#
_entry.id   AF-A0A819U4L9-F1
#
_cell.length_a   1.000
_cell.length_b   1.000
_cell.length_c   1.000
_cell.angle_alpha   90.00
_cell.angle_beta   90.00
_cell.angle_gamma   90.00
#
_symmetry.space_group_name_H-M   'P 1'
#
loop_
_entity.id
_entity.type
_entity.pdbx_description
1 polymer ?
#
loop_
_entity_poly.entity_id
_entity_poly.type
_entity_poly.pdbx_seq_one_letter_code
_entity_poly.pdbx_strand_id
1 'polypeptide(L)'
;ACSVPLGLSTGEIKDWQITASSIDEQRKEQCQANFIRLYSSSNNQAWCPRIDQSHQWIQIDLGTPTKLHGFMTQGRPGSREWITSLLISHSLDYYHWNYITDSDGNQNIFTANHDAVSIRYQYFLTPFNTRFIRFHIVSWHIHPSLRLELVGCPECNKPLVFVPYTRFSASSSVPIRHRTSCQPRDAFILSNKGWCARYKQVHDNWLQIDIGHPTRITALVTKGRGDRGEQWVTKYIVAFSNDTYLWVYYNDAQRTVPKMFNGNYDTSLERIHYLNQPLTARFVRFFPKEWNNRLSMRAGLLGCPHNGPCCLGYFRVQPETPCVENLAHRKPVSLNDLIQSPIYSSQQTFLSYLNDGYDSPSRCTTIDSTRCKNGEPQIVIDLNRNHYIHGIIIQQLDTFSHLSQDDYLSRLQLDRIIVYITQDMYFDSHQYNKAQCSLVTRKNYGILSQRIHLQCQTPMMGRFIHIQLVGIRTITNRTQTRLSLPFKAHFCEIYAYN
;
A
#
# COMPACT_ATOMS: atom_id res chain seq x y z
N ALA A 1 10.67 17.57 1.56
CA ALA A 1 10.63 18.16 2.92
C ALA A 1 9.23 17.98 3.51
N CYS A 2 9.11 17.61 4.79
CA CYS A 2 7.84 17.38 5.48
C CYS A 2 7.53 18.57 6.40
N SER A 3 6.76 19.54 5.91
CA SER A 3 6.29 20.71 6.67
C SER A 3 5.08 21.32 5.97
N VAL A 4 3.99 20.55 5.88
CA VAL A 4 2.76 20.95 5.18
C VAL A 4 1.65 21.17 6.21
N PRO A 5 0.74 22.14 6.02
CA PRO A 5 -0.48 22.23 6.82
C PRO A 5 -1.25 20.90 6.81
N LEU A 6 -1.72 20.46 7.98
CA LEU A 6 -2.45 19.20 8.13
C LEU A 6 -3.94 19.32 7.84
N GLY A 7 -4.43 20.54 7.64
CA GLY A 7 -5.74 20.80 7.03
C GLY A 7 -6.85 21.08 8.02
N LEU A 8 -6.55 21.75 9.14
CA LEU A 8 -7.58 22.44 9.92
C LEU A 8 -8.20 23.57 9.08
N SER A 9 -7.40 24.37 8.39
CA SER A 9 -7.85 25.46 7.52
C SER A 9 -8.55 24.96 6.25
N THR A 10 -8.10 23.85 5.66
CA THR A 10 -8.65 23.30 4.41
C THR A 10 -9.87 22.39 4.63
N GLY A 11 -10.12 21.95 5.87
CA GLY A 11 -11.21 21.01 6.17
C GLY A 11 -10.88 19.54 5.90
N GLU A 12 -9.61 19.19 5.69
CA GLU A 12 -9.18 17.79 5.66
C GLU A 12 -9.36 17.14 7.04
N ILE A 13 -8.97 17.84 8.11
CA ILE A 13 -9.35 17.48 9.49
C ILE A 13 -10.82 17.83 9.66
N LYS A 14 -11.65 16.82 9.89
CA LYS A 14 -13.11 16.95 10.02
C LYS A 14 -13.52 17.38 11.42
N ASP A 15 -14.69 18.00 11.53
CA ASP A 15 -15.22 18.54 12.80
C ASP A 15 -15.26 17.49 13.91
N TRP A 16 -15.62 16.24 13.59
CA TRP A 16 -15.68 15.15 14.56
C TRP A 16 -14.32 14.73 15.13
N GLN A 17 -13.21 15.12 14.49
CA GLN A 17 -11.85 14.88 14.97
C GLN A 17 -11.42 15.91 16.03
N ILE A 18 -12.22 16.94 16.26
CA ILE A 18 -11.91 18.06 17.15
C ILE A 18 -12.82 17.95 18.38
N THR A 19 -12.22 17.91 19.57
CA THR A 19 -12.95 17.90 20.85
C THR A 19 -12.34 18.91 21.81
N ALA A 20 -13.11 19.41 22.76
CA ALA A 20 -12.64 20.41 23.72
C ALA A 20 -13.12 20.09 25.13
N SER A 21 -12.44 20.67 26.13
CA SER A 21 -12.82 20.58 27.54
C SER A 21 -14.17 21.23 27.82
N SER A 22 -14.41 22.39 27.20
CA SER A 22 -15.66 23.13 27.30
C SER A 22 -15.80 24.10 26.13
N ILE A 23 -17.02 24.61 25.94
CA ILE A 23 -17.37 25.61 24.92
C ILE A 23 -18.27 26.66 25.58
N ASP A 24 -18.10 27.93 25.24
CA ASP A 24 -19.02 28.98 25.66
C ASP A 24 -20.41 28.80 25.02
N GLU A 25 -21.36 28.36 25.84
CA GLU A 25 -22.73 28.10 25.42
C GLU A 25 -23.59 29.35 25.18
N GLN A 26 -23.21 30.50 25.72
CA GLN A 26 -23.93 31.76 25.49
C GLN A 26 -23.57 32.35 24.12
N ARG A 27 -22.34 32.10 23.64
CA ARG A 27 -21.82 32.58 22.36
C ARG A 27 -21.72 31.48 21.30
N LYS A 28 -22.67 30.54 21.23
CA LYS A 28 -22.63 29.37 20.32
C LYS A 28 -22.41 29.68 18.83
N GLU A 29 -22.82 30.84 18.36
CA GLU A 29 -22.61 31.27 16.96
C GLU A 29 -21.16 31.71 16.67
N GLN A 30 -20.40 32.03 17.72
CA GLN A 30 -19.05 32.58 17.67
C GLN A 30 -18.01 31.61 18.26
N CYS A 31 -18.41 30.83 19.26
CA CYS A 31 -17.53 29.97 20.04
C CYS A 31 -17.95 28.51 19.89
N GLN A 32 -17.17 27.74 19.13
CA GLN A 32 -17.32 26.28 19.00
C GLN A 32 -15.95 25.62 18.80
N ALA A 33 -15.84 24.34 19.14
CA ALA A 33 -14.59 23.59 18.95
C ALA A 33 -14.16 23.51 17.47
N ASN A 34 -15.10 23.33 16.55
CA ASN A 34 -14.83 23.29 15.11
C ASN A 34 -14.50 24.66 14.48
N PHE A 35 -14.73 25.77 15.20
CA PHE A 35 -14.31 27.11 14.78
C PHE A 35 -12.85 27.44 15.10
N ILE A 36 -12.09 26.46 15.60
CA ILE A 36 -10.63 26.57 15.76
C ILE A 36 -9.87 26.75 14.43
N ARG A 37 -10.52 26.73 13.27
CA ARG A 37 -9.83 26.72 11.97
C ARG A 37 -9.19 28.08 11.66
N LEU A 38 -7.89 28.05 11.37
CA LEU A 38 -7.17 29.22 10.87
C LEU A 38 -7.76 29.68 9.52
N TYR A 39 -7.70 30.98 9.23
CA TYR A 39 -8.25 31.61 8.01
C TYR A 39 -9.76 31.43 7.79
N SER A 40 -10.52 31.16 8.86
CA SER A 40 -11.99 31.17 8.77
C SER A 40 -12.50 32.50 8.21
N SER A 41 -13.47 32.45 7.31
CA SER A 41 -14.07 33.61 6.65
C SER A 41 -14.81 34.54 7.62
N SER A 42 -15.25 34.02 8.76
CA SER A 42 -15.86 34.83 9.83
C SER A 42 -14.78 35.27 10.82
N ASN A 43 -14.58 36.58 10.96
CA ASN A 43 -13.64 37.16 11.94
C ASN A 43 -14.07 36.97 13.40
N ASN A 44 -15.34 36.61 13.66
CA ASN A 44 -15.88 36.49 15.01
C ASN A 44 -15.83 35.06 15.56
N GLN A 45 -15.44 34.08 14.74
CA GLN A 45 -15.47 32.66 15.10
C GLN A 45 -14.13 32.16 15.63
N ALA A 46 -14.11 31.47 16.76
CA ALA A 46 -12.94 30.77 17.29
C ALA A 46 -13.39 29.63 18.23
N TRP A 47 -12.46 28.82 18.72
CA TRP A 47 -12.74 28.06 19.93
C TRP A 47 -12.58 28.97 21.15
N CYS A 48 -13.61 29.01 21.99
CA CYS A 48 -13.61 29.69 23.28
C CYS A 48 -14.20 28.75 24.35
N PRO A 49 -13.53 28.53 25.48
CA PRO A 49 -14.03 27.67 26.55
C PRO A 49 -15.17 28.36 27.32
N ARG A 50 -15.93 27.57 28.09
CA ARG A 50 -17.06 28.08 28.90
C ARG A 50 -16.62 28.99 30.04
N ILE A 51 -15.42 28.75 30.56
CA ILE A 51 -14.88 29.40 31.74
C ILE A 51 -13.44 29.86 31.50
N ASP A 52 -13.11 30.98 32.12
CA ASP A 52 -11.79 31.62 32.03
C ASP A 52 -10.87 30.99 33.06
N GLN A 53 -10.50 29.73 32.81
CA GLN A 53 -9.64 28.94 33.69
C GLN A 53 -8.42 28.43 32.92
N SER A 54 -7.27 28.38 33.59
CA SER A 54 -6.11 27.67 33.07
C SER A 54 -6.43 26.18 32.85
N HIS A 55 -5.69 25.55 31.94
CA HIS A 55 -5.79 24.14 31.56
C HIS A 55 -7.11 23.75 30.87
N GLN A 56 -7.91 24.71 30.41
CA GLN A 56 -8.89 24.43 29.36
C GLN A 56 -8.15 23.94 28.12
N TRP A 57 -8.67 22.89 27.49
CA TRP A 57 -7.96 22.21 26.41
C TRP A 57 -8.82 22.00 25.19
N ILE A 58 -8.14 21.97 24.04
CA ILE A 58 -8.69 21.50 22.78
C ILE A 58 -7.81 20.39 22.23
N GLN A 59 -8.45 19.34 21.74
CA GLN A 59 -7.84 18.11 21.29
C GLN A 59 -8.15 17.89 19.81
N ILE A 60 -7.17 17.37 19.09
CA ILE A 60 -7.30 16.98 17.69
C ILE A 60 -6.84 15.53 17.54
N ASP A 61 -7.68 14.66 16.98
CA ASP A 61 -7.31 13.34 16.48
C ASP A 61 -6.89 13.44 15.01
N LEU A 62 -5.60 13.27 14.74
CA LEU A 62 -5.02 13.28 13.38
C LEU A 62 -5.37 12.02 12.58
N GLY A 63 -5.98 11.03 13.22
CA GLY A 63 -6.43 9.77 12.61
C GLY A 63 -5.33 8.73 12.49
N THR A 64 -4.17 9.12 11.94
CA THR A 64 -2.97 8.28 11.85
C THR A 64 -1.81 8.94 12.62
N PRO A 65 -0.80 8.16 13.07
CA PRO A 65 0.46 8.72 13.53
C PRO A 65 1.00 9.71 12.50
N THR A 66 1.38 10.88 12.98
CA THR A 66 1.73 12.03 12.16
C THR A 66 2.95 12.68 12.77
N LYS A 67 3.95 12.98 11.95
CA LYS A 67 5.16 13.67 12.40
C LYS A 67 4.91 15.18 12.43
N LEU A 68 4.76 15.73 13.64
CA LEU A 68 4.50 17.15 13.85
C LEU A 68 5.79 17.96 13.91
N HIS A 69 5.81 19.08 13.19
CA HIS A 69 6.95 20.00 13.11
C HIS A 69 6.65 21.34 13.78
N GLY A 70 5.37 21.71 13.88
CA GLY A 70 4.97 22.96 14.52
C GLY A 70 3.46 23.19 14.43
N PHE A 71 3.07 24.39 14.82
CA PHE A 71 1.69 24.85 14.79
C PHE A 71 1.64 26.36 14.57
N MET A 72 0.47 26.85 14.20
CA MET A 72 0.19 28.27 13.99
C MET A 72 -1.03 28.67 14.80
N THR A 73 -0.97 29.77 15.55
CA THR A 73 -2.10 30.25 16.37
C THR A 73 -2.56 31.63 15.93
N GLN A 74 -3.85 31.88 16.07
CA GLN A 74 -4.48 33.20 15.91
C GLN A 74 -5.54 33.37 17.01
N GLY A 75 -5.77 34.60 17.45
CA GLY A 75 -6.90 34.92 18.34
C GLY A 75 -8.23 34.95 17.59
N ARG A 76 -9.17 35.76 18.09
CA ARG A 76 -10.50 35.96 17.50
C ARG A 76 -10.61 37.38 16.94
N PRO A 77 -10.27 37.65 15.66
CA PRO A 77 -10.10 39.01 15.14
C PRO A 77 -11.22 40.03 15.42
N GLY A 78 -12.48 39.58 15.48
CA GLY A 78 -13.64 40.42 15.80
C GLY A 78 -13.77 40.84 17.25
N SER A 79 -12.97 40.26 18.15
CA SER A 79 -12.90 40.57 19.57
C SER A 79 -11.44 40.74 19.99
N ARG A 80 -11.14 41.52 21.02
CA ARG A 80 -9.75 41.64 21.53
C ARG A 80 -9.38 40.43 22.42
N GLU A 81 -9.65 39.23 21.94
CA GLU A 81 -9.53 37.97 22.69
C GLU A 81 -8.52 37.04 22.00
N TRP A 82 -7.52 36.58 22.77
CA TRP A 82 -6.49 35.64 22.30
C TRP A 82 -5.80 34.96 23.48
N ILE A 83 -5.15 33.83 23.20
CA ILE A 83 -4.26 33.18 24.16
C ILE A 83 -2.84 33.73 24.06
N THR A 84 -2.16 33.86 25.20
CA THR A 84 -0.79 34.38 25.29
C THR A 84 0.24 33.28 25.56
N SER A 85 -0.14 32.22 26.27
CA SER A 85 0.71 31.04 26.46
C SER A 85 -0.08 29.73 26.59
N LEU A 86 0.56 28.63 26.21
CA LEU A 86 -0.03 27.29 26.23
C LEU A 86 0.99 26.19 26.54
N LEU A 87 0.49 25.05 27.02
CA LEU A 87 1.20 23.79 27.14
C LEU A 87 0.64 22.79 26.11
N ILE A 88 1.47 21.84 25.68
CA ILE A 88 1.05 20.82 24.71
C ILE A 88 1.33 19.45 25.29
N SER A 89 0.32 18.58 25.21
CA SER A 89 0.48 17.15 25.48
C SER A 89 0.08 16.34 24.26
N HIS A 90 0.72 15.20 24.05
CA HIS A 90 0.47 14.35 22.90
C HIS A 90 0.39 12.87 23.29
N SER A 91 -0.26 12.07 22.45
CA SER A 91 -0.45 10.64 22.65
C SER A 91 -0.51 9.89 21.32
N LEU A 92 -0.10 8.62 21.32
CA LEU A 92 -0.28 7.71 20.18
C LEU A 92 -1.51 6.81 20.34
N ASP A 93 -1.92 6.55 21.58
CA ASP A 93 -2.92 5.53 21.93
C ASP A 93 -4.15 6.08 22.64
N TYR A 94 -4.20 7.40 22.87
CA TYR A 94 -5.24 8.14 23.63
C TYR A 94 -5.24 7.91 25.14
N TYR A 95 -4.57 6.87 25.65
CA TYR A 95 -4.55 6.54 27.08
C TYR A 95 -3.35 7.17 27.79
N HIS A 96 -2.17 7.11 27.17
CA HIS A 96 -0.94 7.65 27.74
C HIS A 96 -0.60 8.99 27.10
N TRP A 97 -0.54 10.04 27.92
CA TRP A 97 -0.28 11.42 27.48
C TRP A 97 1.03 11.93 28.03
N ASN A 98 1.88 12.45 27.15
CA ASN A 98 3.16 13.06 27.51
C ASN A 98 3.13 14.54 27.17
N TYR A 99 3.62 15.38 28.07
CA TYR A 99 3.84 16.80 27.79
C TYR A 99 5.12 16.99 26.98
N ILE A 100 5.12 17.99 26.10
CA ILE A 100 6.36 18.42 25.44
C ILE A 100 7.23 19.12 26.49
N THR A 101 8.48 18.67 26.61
CA THR A 101 9.44 19.24 27.54
C THR A 101 10.47 20.12 26.85
N ASP A 102 11.09 21.01 27.62
CA ASP A 102 12.26 21.78 27.21
C ASP A 102 13.55 20.92 27.28
N SER A 103 14.70 21.54 27.02
CA SER A 103 16.02 20.88 27.11
C SER A 103 16.36 20.39 28.51
N ASP A 104 15.72 20.97 29.53
CA ASP A 104 16.00 20.71 30.95
C ASP A 104 15.01 19.71 31.55
N GLY A 105 14.05 19.22 30.76
CA GLY A 105 13.05 18.23 31.15
C GLY A 105 11.79 18.81 31.81
N ASN A 106 11.66 20.14 31.89
CA ASN A 106 10.47 20.80 32.41
C ASN A 106 9.41 20.93 31.31
N GLN A 107 8.14 21.10 31.68
CA GLN A 107 7.06 21.31 30.72
C GLN A 107 7.28 22.60 29.93
N ASN A 108 7.33 22.49 28.60
CA ASN A 108 7.63 23.61 27.73
C ASN A 108 6.41 24.51 27.55
N ILE A 109 6.49 25.74 28.04
CA ILE A 109 5.44 26.77 27.87
C ILE A 109 5.69 27.52 26.56
N PHE A 110 4.80 27.32 25.60
CA PHE A 110 4.88 28.00 24.31
C PHE A 110 4.24 29.39 24.37
N THR A 111 4.94 30.39 23.84
CA THR A 111 4.38 31.72 23.62
C THR A 111 3.44 31.69 22.40
N ALA A 112 2.21 32.14 22.59
CA ALA A 112 1.18 32.19 21.55
C ALA A 112 1.06 33.61 20.97
N ASN A 113 -0.12 34.24 21.03
CA ASN A 113 -0.39 35.50 20.35
C ASN A 113 -0.19 36.72 21.25
N HIS A 114 0.11 37.87 20.63
CA HIS A 114 0.14 39.18 21.29
C HIS A 114 -1.06 40.06 20.91
N ASP A 115 -1.85 39.64 19.92
CA ASP A 115 -3.06 40.31 19.46
C ASP A 115 -4.07 39.28 18.93
N ALA A 116 -5.26 39.76 18.53
CA ALA A 116 -6.34 38.91 18.03
C ALA A 116 -6.19 38.50 16.55
N VAL A 117 -5.30 39.15 15.77
CA VAL A 117 -5.33 39.13 14.29
C VAL A 117 -4.09 38.49 13.70
N SER A 118 -2.90 38.80 14.22
CA SER A 118 -1.64 38.26 13.72
C SER A 118 -1.58 36.74 13.94
N ILE A 119 -0.97 36.06 12.98
CA ILE A 119 -0.72 34.63 13.08
C ILE A 119 0.66 34.44 13.70
N ARG A 120 0.73 33.66 14.78
CA ARG A 120 1.98 33.27 15.40
C ARG A 120 2.36 31.87 14.95
N TYR A 121 3.58 31.72 14.44
CA TYR A 121 4.15 30.43 14.07
C TYR A 121 5.05 29.94 15.21
N GLN A 122 4.91 28.67 15.56
CA GLN A 122 5.76 28.02 16.55
C GLN A 122 6.21 26.66 16.02
N TYR A 123 7.52 26.43 16.04
CA TYR A 123 8.12 25.17 15.64
C TYR A 123 8.60 24.40 16.86
N PHE A 124 8.55 23.08 16.77
CA PHE A 124 9.13 22.20 17.77
C PHE A 124 10.62 22.03 17.47
N LEU A 125 11.46 22.16 18.51
CA LEU A 125 12.90 21.92 18.39
C LEU A 125 13.17 20.50 17.88
N THR A 126 12.42 19.54 18.43
CA THR A 126 12.46 18.13 18.02
C THR A 126 11.09 17.71 17.51
N PRO A 127 10.91 17.49 16.19
CA PRO A 127 9.69 16.92 15.64
C PRO A 127 9.39 15.55 16.24
N PHE A 128 8.13 15.29 16.58
CA PHE A 128 7.70 14.05 17.23
C PHE A 128 6.49 13.44 16.53
N ASN A 129 6.29 12.14 16.73
CA ASN A 129 5.17 11.39 16.17
C ASN A 129 4.01 11.34 17.16
N THR A 130 2.82 11.70 16.71
CA THR A 130 1.60 11.60 17.52
C THR A 130 0.36 11.36 16.66
N ARG A 131 -0.68 10.78 17.26
CA ARG A 131 -2.02 10.74 16.65
C ARG A 131 -2.94 11.76 17.32
N PHE A 132 -2.88 11.87 18.64
CA PHE A 132 -3.73 12.78 19.41
C PHE A 132 -2.89 13.88 20.03
N ILE A 133 -3.28 15.13 19.80
CA ILE A 133 -2.61 16.29 20.38
C ILE A 133 -3.62 17.14 21.16
N ARG A 134 -3.22 17.65 22.32
CA ARG A 134 -3.99 18.57 23.18
C ARG A 134 -3.21 19.86 23.40
N PHE A 135 -3.90 20.97 23.21
CA PHE A 135 -3.41 22.31 23.53
C PHE A 135 -4.10 22.76 24.81
N HIS A 136 -3.32 22.96 25.88
CA HIS A 136 -3.79 23.39 27.19
C HIS A 136 -3.48 24.87 27.36
N ILE A 137 -4.52 25.68 27.56
CA ILE A 137 -4.38 27.13 27.71
C ILE A 137 -3.78 27.45 29.08
N VAL A 138 -2.74 28.27 29.13
CA VAL A 138 -2.13 28.72 30.40
C VAL A 138 -2.53 30.15 30.73
N SER A 139 -2.38 31.07 29.77
CA SER A 139 -2.73 32.49 29.94
C SER A 139 -3.37 33.07 28.68
N TRP A 140 -4.17 34.12 28.85
CA TRP A 140 -4.94 34.77 27.79
C TRP A 140 -5.15 36.25 28.06
N HIS A 141 -5.60 36.97 27.03
CA HIS A 141 -6.04 38.35 27.11
C HIS A 141 -7.57 38.43 26.98
N ILE A 142 -8.23 39.03 27.98
CA ILE A 142 -9.68 39.15 28.15
C ILE A 142 -10.38 37.80 28.31
N HIS A 143 -10.42 36.97 27.28
CA HIS A 143 -11.07 35.66 27.27
C HIS A 143 -10.26 34.68 26.40
N PRO A 144 -10.13 33.40 26.78
CA PRO A 144 -9.37 32.47 25.96
C PRO A 144 -10.03 32.24 24.62
N SER A 145 -9.33 32.57 23.54
CA SER A 145 -9.81 32.37 22.16
C SER A 145 -8.68 31.88 21.29
N LEU A 146 -8.95 30.84 20.51
CA LEU A 146 -7.94 30.19 19.69
C LEU A 146 -8.47 29.76 18.33
N ARG A 147 -7.67 30.08 17.30
CA ARG A 147 -7.63 29.42 16.00
C ARG A 147 -6.25 28.81 15.80
N LEU A 148 -6.19 27.66 15.13
CA LEU A 148 -5.03 26.81 15.04
C LEU A 148 -4.89 26.22 13.64
N GLU A 149 -3.65 26.03 13.20
CA GLU A 149 -3.27 25.10 12.14
C GLU A 149 -2.07 24.28 12.61
N LEU A 150 -2.02 23.01 12.22
CA LEU A 150 -0.91 22.12 12.54
C LEU A 150 -0.03 21.93 11.31
N VAL A 151 1.28 21.83 11.52
CA VAL A 151 2.26 21.63 10.46
C VAL A 151 2.98 20.31 10.68
N GLY A 152 2.96 19.44 9.66
CA GLY A 152 3.63 18.16 9.74
C GLY A 152 3.50 17.34 8.46
N CYS A 153 3.60 16.02 8.61
CA CYS A 153 3.20 15.07 7.57
C CYS A 153 2.53 13.84 8.19
N PRO A 154 1.32 13.48 7.75
CA PRO A 154 0.66 12.27 8.20
C PRO A 154 1.39 11.06 7.62
N GLU A 155 1.64 10.05 8.46
CA GLU A 155 2.16 8.79 7.98
C GLU A 155 1.01 7.96 7.41
N CYS A 156 1.13 7.52 6.16
CA CYS A 156 0.30 6.47 5.60
C CYS A 156 -1.22 6.73 5.62
N ASN A 157 -1.68 7.93 5.24
CA ASN A 157 -3.09 8.31 5.25
C ASN A 157 -3.64 8.77 3.87
N LYS A 158 -3.19 8.15 2.79
CA LYS A 158 -3.63 8.51 1.43
C LYS A 158 -4.80 7.61 1.00
N PRO A 159 -5.76 8.10 0.20
CA PRO A 159 -6.76 7.23 -0.39
C PRO A 159 -6.07 6.16 -1.24
N LEU A 160 -6.46 4.90 -1.09
CA LEU A 160 -5.88 3.75 -1.81
C LEU A 160 -6.71 3.33 -3.03
N VAL A 161 -7.85 3.97 -3.23
CA VAL A 161 -8.80 3.55 -4.24
C VAL A 161 -8.64 4.41 -5.50
N PHE A 162 -7.74 3.95 -6.36
CA PHE A 162 -7.48 4.54 -7.67
C PHE A 162 -7.98 3.59 -8.76
N VAL A 163 -9.01 4.00 -9.50
CA VAL A 163 -9.45 3.31 -10.73
C VAL A 163 -8.43 3.65 -11.83
N PRO A 164 -7.90 2.68 -12.62
CA PRO A 164 -8.39 1.31 -12.82
C PRO A 164 -7.71 0.22 -11.97
N TYR A 165 -6.74 0.56 -11.13
CA TYR A 165 -5.92 -0.42 -10.40
C TYR A 165 -6.74 -1.18 -9.36
N THR A 166 -7.61 -0.48 -8.62
CA THR A 166 -8.47 -1.13 -7.63
C THR A 166 -9.68 -1.77 -8.28
N ARG A 167 -9.86 -3.08 -8.04
CA ARG A 167 -10.98 -3.85 -8.56
C ARG A 167 -11.99 -4.14 -7.47
N PHE A 168 -13.25 -3.96 -7.81
CA PHE A 168 -14.37 -4.26 -6.93
C PHE A 168 -15.07 -5.53 -7.38
N SER A 169 -15.27 -6.46 -6.44
CA SER A 169 -16.11 -7.63 -6.61
C SER A 169 -17.06 -7.75 -5.42
N ALA A 170 -18.13 -8.52 -5.56
CA ALA A 170 -19.09 -8.72 -4.47
C ALA A 170 -19.68 -10.12 -4.53
N SER A 171 -20.25 -10.56 -3.41
CA SER A 171 -20.97 -11.84 -3.31
C SER A 171 -22.16 -11.92 -4.27
N SER A 172 -22.89 -10.81 -4.42
CA SER A 172 -24.07 -10.71 -5.28
C SER A 172 -24.29 -9.26 -5.70
N SER A 173 -24.97 -9.03 -6.82
CA SER A 173 -25.37 -7.68 -7.24
C SER A 173 -26.72 -7.70 -7.94
N VAL A 174 -27.42 -6.55 -7.89
CA VAL A 174 -28.69 -6.39 -8.62
C VAL A 174 -28.41 -6.37 -10.12
N PRO A 175 -29.15 -7.15 -10.94
CA PRO A 175 -28.97 -7.13 -12.39
C PRO A 175 -29.21 -5.75 -13.02
N ILE A 176 -28.39 -5.38 -14.01
CA ILE A 176 -28.43 -4.09 -14.72
C ILE A 176 -29.78 -3.85 -15.42
N ARG A 177 -30.49 -4.91 -15.82
CA ARG A 177 -31.75 -4.83 -16.57
C ARG A 177 -32.85 -3.99 -15.89
N HIS A 178 -32.72 -3.69 -14.59
CA HIS A 178 -33.69 -2.88 -13.83
C HIS A 178 -33.10 -1.61 -13.19
N ARG A 179 -31.78 -1.35 -13.30
CA ARG A 179 -31.08 -0.23 -12.64
C ARG A 179 -29.81 0.17 -13.39
N THR A 180 -29.54 1.47 -13.51
CA THR A 180 -28.28 2.03 -14.08
C THR A 180 -27.08 2.01 -13.12
N SER A 181 -27.25 1.39 -11.95
CA SER A 181 -26.29 1.30 -10.83
C SER A 181 -26.53 0.00 -10.04
N CYS A 182 -25.85 -0.20 -8.89
CA CYS A 182 -25.81 -1.43 -8.08
C CYS A 182 -24.77 -2.47 -8.48
N GLN A 183 -23.83 -2.15 -9.38
CA GLN A 183 -22.73 -3.07 -9.69
C GLN A 183 -21.58 -2.92 -8.67
N PRO A 184 -20.77 -3.95 -8.43
CA PRO A 184 -19.61 -3.86 -7.54
C PRO A 184 -18.66 -2.71 -7.92
N ARG A 185 -18.41 -2.53 -9.22
CA ARG A 185 -17.60 -1.41 -9.75
C ARG A 185 -18.14 -0.01 -9.41
N ASP A 186 -19.43 0.10 -9.13
CA ASP A 186 -20.07 1.36 -8.78
C ASP A 186 -19.86 1.72 -7.30
N ALA A 187 -19.34 0.78 -6.49
CA ALA A 187 -19.10 0.95 -5.05
C ALA A 187 -17.91 1.86 -4.71
N PHE A 188 -17.29 2.48 -5.70
CA PHE A 188 -16.20 3.41 -5.48
C PHE A 188 -16.65 4.62 -4.63
N ILE A 189 -15.84 5.03 -3.64
CA ILE A 189 -16.21 6.07 -2.67
C ILE A 189 -16.60 7.42 -3.30
N LEU A 190 -15.96 7.81 -4.41
CA LEU A 190 -16.24 9.07 -5.11
C LEU A 190 -17.36 8.94 -6.17
N SER A 191 -17.79 7.72 -6.49
CA SER A 191 -18.93 7.51 -7.40
C SER A 191 -20.20 8.08 -6.79
N ASN A 192 -21.14 8.61 -7.57
CA ASN A 192 -22.49 8.90 -7.04
C ASN A 192 -23.36 7.63 -6.94
N LYS A 193 -23.00 6.58 -7.69
CA LYS A 193 -23.67 5.26 -7.66
C LYS A 193 -23.14 4.44 -6.47
N GLY A 194 -23.67 3.24 -6.25
CA GLY A 194 -23.13 2.32 -5.24
C GLY A 194 -23.38 0.87 -5.63
N TRP A 195 -22.77 -0.06 -4.90
CA TRP A 195 -23.13 -1.48 -4.98
C TRP A 195 -24.40 -1.73 -4.18
N CYS A 196 -25.25 -2.64 -4.66
CA CYS A 196 -26.42 -3.11 -3.92
C CYS A 196 -26.49 -4.63 -4.00
N ALA A 197 -26.68 -5.29 -2.85
CA ALA A 197 -26.82 -6.74 -2.83
C ALA A 197 -28.12 -7.18 -3.53
N ARG A 198 -28.06 -8.37 -4.16
CA ARG A 198 -29.23 -8.99 -4.77
C ARG A 198 -30.21 -9.47 -3.70
N TYR A 199 -29.69 -10.18 -2.70
CA TYR A 199 -30.48 -10.83 -1.66
C TYR A 199 -30.36 -10.07 -0.34
N LYS A 200 -31.50 -9.75 0.27
CA LYS A 200 -31.59 -9.00 1.53
C LYS A 200 -31.29 -9.86 2.77
N GLN A 201 -31.35 -11.18 2.69
CA GLN A 201 -31.39 -12.06 3.88
C GLN A 201 -30.09 -12.84 4.14
N VAL A 202 -29.04 -12.62 3.36
CA VAL A 202 -27.78 -13.38 3.53
C VAL A 202 -26.83 -12.57 4.42
N HIS A 203 -26.56 -13.07 5.63
CA HIS A 203 -25.60 -12.48 6.59
C HIS A 203 -24.14 -12.52 6.10
N ASP A 204 -23.89 -13.18 4.96
CA ASP A 204 -22.58 -13.35 4.32
C ASP A 204 -22.42 -12.56 3.02
N ASN A 205 -23.28 -11.55 2.79
CA ASN A 205 -23.02 -10.62 1.69
C ASN A 205 -21.72 -9.88 1.93
N TRP A 206 -20.89 -9.75 0.90
CA TRP A 206 -19.63 -9.02 0.99
C TRP A 206 -19.37 -8.16 -0.24
N LEU A 207 -18.70 -7.03 0.00
CA LEU A 207 -18.06 -6.20 -1.00
C LEU A 207 -16.55 -6.33 -0.81
N GLN A 208 -15.84 -6.70 -1.87
CA GLN A 208 -14.41 -6.88 -1.87
C GLN A 208 -13.72 -5.79 -2.68
N ILE A 209 -12.63 -5.27 -2.13
CA ILE A 209 -11.69 -4.39 -2.78
C ILE A 209 -10.39 -5.18 -2.95
N ASP A 210 -9.97 -5.38 -4.19
CA ASP A 210 -8.62 -5.83 -4.55
C ASP A 210 -7.78 -4.59 -4.86
N ILE A 211 -6.79 -4.32 -4.01
CA ILE A 211 -5.88 -3.17 -4.14
C ILE A 211 -4.81 -3.43 -5.23
N GLY A 212 -4.61 -4.69 -5.63
CA GLY A 212 -3.61 -5.11 -6.61
C GLY A 212 -2.27 -5.51 -6.00
N HIS A 213 -1.84 -4.83 -4.94
CA HIS A 213 -0.59 -5.13 -4.24
C HIS A 213 -0.73 -5.07 -2.71
N PRO A 214 0.17 -5.75 -1.94
CA PRO A 214 0.20 -5.65 -0.49
C PRO A 214 0.38 -4.20 -0.05
N THR A 215 -0.59 -3.71 0.71
CA THR A 215 -0.68 -2.29 1.08
C THR A 215 -0.99 -2.19 2.55
N ARG A 216 -0.34 -1.24 3.24
CA ARG A 216 -0.63 -0.97 4.65
C ARG A 216 -1.89 -0.12 4.73
N ILE A 217 -2.94 -0.68 5.30
CA ILE A 217 -4.28 -0.09 5.39
C ILE A 217 -4.43 0.51 6.79
N THR A 218 -4.74 1.80 6.84
CA THR A 218 -4.83 2.58 8.09
C THR A 218 -6.26 3.02 8.40
N ALA A 219 -7.13 3.12 7.40
CA ALA A 219 -8.54 3.45 7.63
C ALA A 219 -9.48 2.82 6.62
N LEU A 220 -10.72 2.65 7.05
CA LEU A 220 -11.86 2.23 6.24
C LEU A 220 -12.77 3.42 6.01
N VAL A 221 -13.27 3.58 4.78
CA VAL A 221 -14.19 4.67 4.43
C VAL A 221 -15.46 4.07 3.86
N THR A 222 -16.64 4.51 4.33
CA THR A 222 -17.93 4.06 3.77
C THR A 222 -18.85 5.25 3.48
N LYS A 223 -19.69 5.09 2.47
CA LYS A 223 -20.80 6.01 2.10
C LYS A 223 -22.04 5.20 1.76
N GLY A 224 -23.22 5.78 1.95
CA GLY A 224 -24.45 5.25 1.38
C GLY A 224 -24.48 5.39 -0.14
N ARG A 225 -25.51 4.87 -0.80
CA ARG A 225 -25.73 5.03 -2.24
C ARG A 225 -26.27 6.44 -2.53
N GLY A 226 -25.64 7.20 -3.44
CA GLY A 226 -26.00 8.60 -3.68
C GLY A 226 -27.02 8.84 -4.80
N ASP A 227 -27.12 7.94 -5.79
CA ASP A 227 -27.90 8.18 -7.01
C ASP A 227 -29.40 7.93 -6.85
N ARG A 228 -29.82 7.06 -5.92
CA ARG A 228 -31.24 6.73 -5.77
C ARG A 228 -31.59 6.12 -4.42
N GLY A 229 -32.54 6.78 -3.76
CA GLY A 229 -33.15 6.32 -2.52
C GLY A 229 -32.19 6.40 -1.34
N GLU A 230 -32.77 6.38 -0.15
CA GLU A 230 -32.03 6.47 1.10
C GLU A 230 -31.53 5.09 1.53
N GLN A 231 -30.39 4.66 0.96
CA GLN A 231 -29.85 3.31 1.14
C GLN A 231 -28.41 3.36 1.61
N TRP A 232 -28.10 2.76 2.75
CA TRP A 232 -26.76 2.70 3.32
C TRP A 232 -26.60 1.56 4.32
N VAL A 233 -25.34 1.18 4.57
CA VAL A 233 -24.97 0.20 5.58
C VAL A 233 -24.75 0.91 6.91
N THR A 234 -25.41 0.46 7.98
CA THR A 234 -25.34 1.04 9.33
C THR A 234 -24.41 0.28 10.25
N LYS A 235 -24.16 -1.02 10.01
CA LYS A 235 -23.13 -1.80 10.71
C LYS A 235 -22.46 -2.80 9.79
N TYR A 236 -21.18 -3.03 9.99
CA TYR A 236 -20.40 -4.01 9.20
C TYR A 236 -19.21 -4.56 10.00
N ILE A 237 -18.69 -5.70 9.55
CA ILE A 237 -17.37 -6.21 9.95
C ILE A 237 -16.47 -6.25 8.72
N VAL A 238 -15.15 -6.31 8.91
CA VAL A 238 -14.20 -6.44 7.80
C VAL A 238 -13.26 -7.62 7.98
N ALA A 239 -12.82 -8.18 6.85
CA ALA A 239 -11.75 -9.17 6.82
C ALA A 239 -10.70 -8.80 5.77
N PHE A 240 -9.47 -9.22 6.03
CA PHE A 240 -8.29 -8.95 5.23
C PHE A 240 -7.68 -10.25 4.72
N SER A 241 -7.09 -10.22 3.53
CA SER A 241 -6.39 -11.36 2.94
C SER A 241 -5.28 -10.90 1.99
N ASN A 242 -4.25 -11.73 1.84
CA ASN A 242 -3.19 -11.55 0.84
C ASN A 242 -3.29 -12.53 -0.34
N ASP A 243 -4.05 -13.62 -0.19
CA ASP A 243 -4.09 -14.74 -1.12
C ASP A 243 -5.51 -15.16 -1.55
N THR A 244 -6.55 -14.51 -1.01
CA THR A 244 -7.99 -14.85 -1.15
C THR A 244 -8.44 -16.18 -0.54
N TYR A 245 -7.53 -16.99 -0.01
CA TYR A 245 -7.84 -18.27 0.64
C TYR A 245 -7.95 -18.10 2.15
N LEU A 246 -6.94 -17.48 2.77
CA LEU A 246 -6.92 -17.19 4.19
C LEU A 246 -7.45 -15.78 4.44
N TRP A 247 -8.54 -15.70 5.22
CA TRP A 247 -9.16 -14.44 5.61
C TRP A 247 -9.06 -14.23 7.11
N VAL A 248 -8.54 -13.08 7.51
CA VAL A 248 -8.44 -12.68 8.92
C VAL A 248 -9.43 -11.57 9.18
N TYR A 249 -10.39 -11.82 10.08
CA TYR A 249 -11.32 -10.78 10.52
C TYR A 249 -10.60 -9.77 11.39
N TYR A 250 -10.92 -8.49 11.18
CA TYR A 250 -10.39 -7.44 12.04
C TYR A 250 -11.00 -7.53 13.44
N ASN A 251 -10.15 -7.51 14.45
CA ASN A 251 -10.49 -7.28 15.83
C ASN A 251 -9.63 -6.14 16.38
N ASP A 252 -10.12 -5.45 17.40
CA ASP A 252 -9.20 -4.67 18.23
C ASP A 252 -8.47 -5.67 19.13
N ALA A 253 -7.15 -5.56 19.26
CA ALA A 253 -6.22 -6.55 19.82
C ALA A 253 -6.55 -7.14 21.21
N GLN A 254 -7.61 -6.70 21.86
CA GLN A 254 -8.11 -7.21 23.13
C GLN A 254 -9.36 -8.10 22.99
N ARG A 255 -9.85 -8.36 21.77
CA ARG A 255 -11.09 -9.11 21.52
C ARG A 255 -10.87 -10.31 20.60
N THR A 256 -11.44 -11.44 20.99
CA THR A 256 -11.51 -12.67 20.16
C THR A 256 -12.61 -12.60 19.10
N VAL A 257 -13.56 -11.68 19.24
CA VAL A 257 -14.68 -11.49 18.32
C VAL A 257 -14.36 -10.39 17.30
N PRO A 258 -14.75 -10.54 16.02
CA PRO A 258 -14.61 -9.49 15.02
C PRO A 258 -15.22 -8.17 15.47
N LYS A 259 -14.51 -7.06 15.22
CA LYS A 259 -15.00 -5.72 15.54
C LYS A 259 -16.20 -5.36 14.67
N MET A 260 -17.30 -5.00 15.32
CA MET A 260 -18.46 -4.40 14.69
C MET A 260 -18.25 -2.90 14.52
N PHE A 261 -18.18 -2.43 13.28
CA PHE A 261 -18.06 -1.02 12.93
C PHE A 261 -19.45 -0.39 12.73
N ASN A 262 -19.63 0.82 13.27
CA ASN A 262 -20.81 1.64 13.00
C ASN A 262 -20.63 2.37 11.66
N GLY A 263 -21.45 2.03 10.67
CA GLY A 263 -21.42 2.60 9.33
C GLY A 263 -22.06 3.99 9.23
N ASN A 264 -22.80 4.20 8.15
CA ASN A 264 -23.36 5.49 7.78
C ASN A 264 -24.75 5.72 8.39
N TYR A 265 -25.13 6.99 8.50
CA TYR A 265 -26.46 7.44 8.90
C TYR A 265 -27.24 8.11 7.77
N ASP A 266 -26.59 8.32 6.62
CA ASP A 266 -27.15 8.97 5.44
C ASP A 266 -26.47 8.45 4.15
N THR A 267 -26.87 9.02 3.01
CA THR A 267 -26.34 8.66 1.69
C THR A 267 -25.08 9.42 1.28
N SER A 268 -24.75 10.55 1.91
CA SER A 268 -23.86 11.58 1.35
C SER A 268 -22.57 11.79 2.15
N LEU A 269 -22.59 11.63 3.47
CA LEU A 269 -21.45 11.84 4.35
C LEU A 269 -20.57 10.60 4.41
N GLU A 270 -19.26 10.83 4.29
CA GLU A 270 -18.24 9.81 4.52
C GLU A 270 -18.16 9.45 5.99
N ARG A 271 -18.19 8.14 6.26
CA ARG A 271 -17.82 7.59 7.56
C ARG A 271 -16.41 7.00 7.45
N ILE A 272 -15.46 7.57 8.20
CA ILE A 272 -14.08 7.09 8.27
C ILE A 272 -13.87 6.38 9.60
N HIS A 273 -13.27 5.20 9.56
CA HIS A 273 -12.81 4.45 10.73
C HIS A 273 -11.32 4.21 10.64
N TYR A 274 -10.54 4.92 11.45
CA TYR A 274 -9.12 4.67 11.63
C TYR A 274 -8.91 3.37 12.42
N LEU A 275 -8.06 2.50 11.90
CA LEU A 275 -7.73 1.23 12.52
C LEU A 275 -6.70 1.49 13.62
N ASN A 276 -6.98 0.99 14.83
CA ASN A 276 -6.04 1.07 15.94
C ASN A 276 -4.76 0.28 15.63
N GLN A 277 -4.89 -0.83 14.90
CA GLN A 277 -3.78 -1.61 14.38
C GLN A 277 -3.89 -1.69 12.85
N PRO A 278 -3.10 -0.88 12.13
CA PRO A 278 -3.02 -0.99 10.67
C PRO A 278 -2.54 -2.37 10.24
N LEU A 279 -3.13 -2.89 9.15
CA LEU A 279 -2.83 -4.21 8.62
C LEU A 279 -2.31 -4.11 7.19
N THR A 280 -1.41 -5.02 6.82
CA THR A 280 -0.96 -5.16 5.43
C THR A 280 -1.81 -6.21 4.74
N ALA A 281 -2.55 -5.80 3.72
CA ALA A 281 -3.38 -6.70 2.92
C ALA A 281 -3.41 -6.27 1.45
N ARG A 282 -3.71 -7.21 0.55
CA ARG A 282 -4.10 -6.93 -0.84
C ARG A 282 -5.61 -6.86 -0.99
N PHE A 283 -6.32 -7.77 -0.34
CA PHE A 283 -7.76 -7.91 -0.43
C PHE A 283 -8.43 -7.49 0.87
N VAL A 284 -9.49 -6.68 0.75
CA VAL A 284 -10.33 -6.28 1.88
C VAL A 284 -11.77 -6.61 1.56
N ARG A 285 -12.46 -7.31 2.47
CA ARG A 285 -13.89 -7.57 2.39
C ARG A 285 -14.63 -6.81 3.47
N PHE A 286 -15.64 -6.06 3.06
CA PHE A 286 -16.66 -5.51 3.94
C PHE A 286 -17.84 -6.47 3.97
N PHE A 287 -18.28 -6.85 5.17
CA PHE A 287 -19.44 -7.69 5.40
C PHE A 287 -20.53 -6.87 6.13
N PRO A 288 -21.49 -6.29 5.40
CA PRO A 288 -22.61 -5.59 6.00
C PRO A 288 -23.43 -6.51 6.91
N LYS A 289 -23.80 -6.00 8.09
CA LYS A 289 -24.63 -6.70 9.07
C LYS A 289 -25.98 -6.04 9.27
N GLU A 290 -26.02 -4.71 9.23
CA GLU A 290 -27.26 -3.92 9.30
C GLU A 290 -27.23 -2.81 8.25
N TRP A 291 -28.41 -2.40 7.76
CA TRP A 291 -28.55 -1.36 6.73
C TRP A 291 -29.91 -0.66 6.83
N ASN A 292 -29.99 0.56 6.29
CA ASN A 292 -31.23 1.27 6.09
C ASN A 292 -31.83 0.95 4.70
N ASN A 293 -33.14 0.65 4.65
CA ASN A 293 -33.95 0.32 3.46
C ASN A 293 -33.47 -0.87 2.60
N ARG A 294 -32.26 -0.81 2.05
CA ARG A 294 -31.63 -1.85 1.23
C ARG A 294 -30.13 -1.85 1.44
N LEU A 295 -29.54 -3.03 1.56
CA LEU A 295 -28.09 -3.23 1.59
C LEU A 295 -27.45 -2.63 0.33
N SER A 296 -26.90 -1.44 0.51
CA SER A 296 -26.17 -0.70 -0.51
C SER A 296 -25.05 0.09 0.14
N MET A 297 -23.87 0.12 -0.47
CA MET A 297 -22.75 0.89 0.04
C MET A 297 -21.78 1.29 -1.07
N ARG A 298 -21.05 2.36 -0.78
CA ARG A 298 -19.77 2.71 -1.38
C ARG A 298 -18.68 2.51 -0.32
N ALA A 299 -17.51 2.10 -0.74
CA ALA A 299 -16.38 1.84 0.12
C ALA A 299 -15.08 2.41 -0.44
N GLY A 300 -14.22 2.81 0.49
CA GLY A 300 -12.88 3.30 0.26
C GLY A 300 -11.93 2.80 1.34
N LEU A 301 -10.64 2.93 1.08
CA LEU A 301 -9.57 2.58 2.01
C LEU A 301 -8.57 3.74 2.04
N LEU A 302 -8.01 4.03 3.22
CA LEU A 302 -6.86 4.90 3.38
C LEU A 302 -5.63 4.08 3.80
N GLY A 303 -4.46 4.51 3.38
CA GLY A 303 -3.20 3.82 3.66
C GLY A 303 -2.05 4.29 2.79
N CYS A 304 -1.08 3.40 2.57
CA CYS A 304 0.08 3.63 1.73
C CYS A 304 0.70 2.29 1.28
N PRO A 305 1.51 2.31 0.21
CA PRO A 305 2.33 1.16 -0.16
C PRO A 305 3.10 0.61 1.04
N HIS A 306 3.11 -0.72 1.18
CA HIS A 306 3.86 -1.37 2.25
C HIS A 306 5.36 -1.18 1.99
N ASN A 307 6.11 -0.72 3.00
CA ASN A 307 7.57 -0.47 2.92
C ASN A 307 8.42 -1.58 3.56
N GLY A 308 7.80 -2.56 4.21
CA GLY A 308 8.49 -3.72 4.79
C GLY A 308 8.84 -4.80 3.75
N PRO A 309 9.31 -5.98 4.21
CA PRO A 309 9.50 -7.14 3.35
C PRO A 309 8.17 -7.51 2.68
N CYS A 310 8.24 -7.89 1.39
CA CYS A 310 7.05 -8.32 0.66
C CYS A 310 6.53 -9.63 1.23
N CYS A 311 5.21 -9.81 1.20
CA CYS A 311 4.59 -11.09 1.53
C CYS A 311 4.97 -12.15 0.49
N LEU A 312 4.84 -13.43 0.86
CA LEU A 312 5.10 -14.54 -0.06
C LEU A 312 4.31 -14.38 -1.37
N GLY A 313 4.99 -14.59 -2.51
CA GLY A 313 4.42 -14.39 -3.84
C GLY A 313 4.44 -12.94 -4.34
N TYR A 314 5.04 -12.01 -3.59
CA TYR A 314 5.29 -10.64 -4.02
C TYR A 314 6.75 -10.26 -3.83
N PHE A 315 7.25 -9.35 -4.65
CA PHE A 315 8.63 -8.86 -4.58
C PHE A 315 8.69 -7.40 -5.03
N ARG A 316 9.78 -6.69 -4.73
CA ARG A 316 9.98 -5.33 -5.25
C ARG A 316 10.84 -5.39 -6.49
N VAL A 317 10.48 -4.69 -7.57
CA VAL A 317 11.38 -4.56 -8.72
C VAL A 317 12.61 -3.74 -8.30
N GLN A 318 12.38 -2.60 -7.65
CA GLN A 318 13.40 -1.72 -7.07
C GLN A 318 13.12 -1.43 -5.58
N PRO A 319 14.14 -1.11 -4.75
CA PRO A 319 13.96 -0.92 -3.30
C PRO A 319 12.85 0.08 -2.92
N GLU A 320 12.68 1.14 -3.71
CA GLU A 320 11.73 2.23 -3.45
C GLU A 320 10.33 1.97 -4.04
N THR A 321 10.19 0.94 -4.87
CA THR A 321 8.92 0.60 -5.54
C THR A 321 8.03 -0.26 -4.65
N PRO A 322 6.68 -0.19 -4.80
CA PRO A 322 5.76 -1.09 -4.09
C PRO A 322 6.02 -2.55 -4.45
N CYS A 323 5.62 -3.46 -3.57
CA CYS A 323 5.62 -4.89 -3.87
C CYS A 323 4.70 -5.18 -5.06
N VAL A 324 5.18 -5.91 -6.05
CA VAL A 324 4.42 -6.39 -7.21
C VAL A 324 4.22 -7.90 -7.11
N GLU A 325 3.13 -8.39 -7.70
CA GLU A 325 2.82 -9.83 -7.77
C GLU A 325 3.90 -10.56 -8.58
N ASN A 326 4.47 -11.63 -8.02
CA ASN A 326 5.29 -12.56 -8.78
C ASN A 326 4.38 -13.51 -9.56
N LEU A 327 4.22 -13.25 -10.85
CA LEU A 327 3.42 -14.08 -11.76
C LEU A 327 3.94 -15.53 -11.85
N ALA A 328 5.24 -15.71 -11.66
CA ALA A 328 5.90 -17.02 -11.69
C ALA A 328 5.75 -17.79 -10.36
N HIS A 329 5.20 -17.17 -9.30
CA HIS A 329 5.14 -17.79 -7.98
C HIS A 329 4.37 -19.11 -7.97
N ARG A 330 5.03 -20.18 -7.47
CA ARG A 330 4.50 -21.57 -7.43
C ARG A 330 3.99 -22.06 -8.80
N LYS A 331 4.53 -21.52 -9.90
CA LYS A 331 4.24 -22.00 -11.25
C LYS A 331 5.18 -23.13 -11.65
N PRO A 332 4.72 -24.08 -12.47
CA PRO A 332 5.56 -25.17 -12.93
C PRO A 332 6.70 -24.61 -13.79
N VAL A 333 7.92 -25.07 -13.48
CA VAL A 333 9.15 -24.78 -14.22
C VAL A 333 9.64 -26.08 -14.82
N SER A 334 9.93 -26.06 -16.12
CA SER A 334 10.45 -27.20 -16.86
C SER A 334 11.81 -26.85 -17.48
N LEU A 335 12.71 -27.83 -17.49
CA LEU A 335 13.92 -27.79 -18.31
C LEU A 335 13.65 -28.53 -19.60
N ASN A 336 14.14 -27.98 -20.71
CA ASN A 336 14.22 -28.72 -21.97
C ASN A 336 15.37 -29.73 -21.90
N ASP A 337 15.15 -30.86 -21.23
CA ASP A 337 16.03 -32.01 -21.27
C ASP A 337 15.89 -32.68 -22.65
N LEU A 338 16.95 -32.62 -23.44
CA LEU A 338 17.01 -33.30 -24.73
C LEU A 338 18.17 -34.28 -24.76
N ILE A 339 18.06 -35.32 -23.93
CA ILE A 339 18.51 -36.67 -24.29
C ILE A 339 17.40 -37.63 -23.85
N GLN A 340 16.53 -38.02 -24.78
CA GLN A 340 15.67 -39.20 -24.58
C GLN A 340 16.57 -40.42 -24.37
N SER A 341 16.78 -40.82 -23.12
CA SER A 341 17.19 -42.19 -22.80
C SER A 341 15.91 -42.99 -22.49
N PRO A 342 15.71 -44.20 -23.04
CA PRO A 342 14.46 -44.95 -22.85
C PRO A 342 14.28 -45.57 -21.46
N ILE A 343 15.13 -45.25 -20.47
CA ILE A 343 15.27 -46.06 -19.24
C ILE A 343 14.83 -45.32 -17.95
N TYR A 344 14.52 -44.02 -17.97
CA TYR A 344 14.05 -43.32 -16.77
C TYR A 344 12.74 -42.56 -17.00
N SER A 345 11.65 -43.30 -17.20
CA SER A 345 10.29 -42.79 -17.10
C SER A 345 9.80 -42.76 -15.65
N SER A 346 10.40 -41.95 -14.76
CA SER A 346 9.82 -41.74 -13.41
C SER A 346 10.44 -40.63 -12.54
N GLN A 347 11.08 -39.59 -13.08
CA GLN A 347 11.58 -38.49 -12.25
C GLN A 347 11.43 -37.11 -12.92
N GLN A 348 10.24 -36.50 -12.79
CA GLN A 348 9.98 -35.06 -13.01
C GLN A 348 10.59 -34.22 -11.87
N THR A 349 11.88 -34.38 -11.60
CA THR A 349 12.46 -33.97 -10.32
C THR A 349 13.16 -32.60 -10.39
N PHE A 350 12.59 -31.67 -9.60
CA PHE A 350 13.26 -30.55 -8.91
C PHE A 350 13.50 -29.21 -9.62
N LEU A 351 12.43 -28.51 -10.04
CA LEU A 351 12.50 -27.04 -10.23
C LEU A 351 11.33 -26.24 -9.64
N SER A 352 10.40 -26.89 -8.94
CA SER A 352 9.29 -26.18 -8.29
C SER A 352 9.78 -25.05 -7.36
N TYR A 353 10.98 -25.21 -6.79
CA TYR A 353 11.58 -24.24 -5.86
C TYR A 353 12.09 -22.94 -6.51
N LEU A 354 12.35 -22.91 -7.82
CA LEU A 354 12.92 -21.72 -8.48
C LEU A 354 12.00 -20.51 -8.46
N ASN A 355 10.71 -20.67 -8.12
CA ASN A 355 9.76 -19.56 -8.01
C ASN A 355 8.95 -19.60 -6.70
N ASP A 356 9.45 -20.26 -5.66
CA ASP A 356 8.68 -20.52 -4.44
C ASP A 356 8.68 -19.35 -3.43
N GLY A 357 9.38 -18.24 -3.68
CA GLY A 357 9.38 -17.07 -2.81
C GLY A 357 10.32 -17.16 -1.61
N TYR A 358 11.25 -18.13 -1.59
CA TYR A 358 12.19 -18.34 -0.49
C TYR A 358 13.62 -18.06 -0.95
N ASP A 359 14.15 -16.91 -0.55
CA ASP A 359 15.51 -16.48 -0.85
C ASP A 359 16.50 -17.23 0.07
N SER A 360 16.82 -18.48 -0.30
CA SER A 360 17.77 -19.34 0.44
C SER A 360 18.84 -19.92 -0.49
N PRO A 361 20.14 -19.78 -0.16
CA PRO A 361 21.26 -20.36 -0.93
C PRO A 361 21.15 -21.88 -1.11
N SER A 362 20.46 -22.58 -0.21
CA SER A 362 20.26 -24.03 -0.24
C SER A 362 19.25 -24.52 -1.29
N ARG A 363 18.60 -23.62 -2.03
CA ARG A 363 17.56 -23.95 -3.04
C ARG A 363 17.89 -23.48 -4.46
N CYS A 364 19.17 -23.24 -4.76
CA CYS A 364 19.59 -22.86 -6.11
C CYS A 364 19.81 -24.09 -7.01
N THR A 365 19.48 -23.96 -8.29
CA THR A 365 19.70 -24.98 -9.32
C THR A 365 20.86 -24.57 -10.22
N THR A 366 21.72 -25.54 -10.55
CA THR A 366 22.77 -25.39 -11.54
C THR A 366 22.30 -25.89 -12.90
N ILE A 367 22.35 -25.03 -13.92
CA ILE A 367 22.08 -25.38 -15.31
C ILE A 367 23.41 -25.58 -16.03
N ASP A 368 23.62 -26.79 -16.53
CA ASP A 368 24.81 -27.18 -17.28
C ASP A 368 24.51 -27.29 -18.78
N SER A 369 25.18 -26.46 -19.57
CA SER A 369 25.04 -26.41 -21.02
C SER A 369 25.35 -27.73 -21.74
N THR A 370 26.14 -28.62 -21.15
CA THR A 370 26.50 -29.91 -21.76
C THR A 370 25.30 -30.85 -21.93
N ARG A 371 24.21 -30.59 -21.21
CA ARG A 371 22.99 -31.39 -21.23
C ARG A 371 21.87 -30.77 -22.09
N CYS A 372 22.12 -29.61 -22.69
CA CYS A 372 21.11 -28.83 -23.40
C CYS A 372 21.32 -28.90 -24.92
N LYS A 373 20.24 -28.91 -25.71
CA LYS A 373 20.37 -28.68 -27.16
C LYS A 373 20.84 -27.26 -27.46
N ASN A 374 21.74 -27.15 -28.42
CA ASN A 374 22.24 -25.86 -28.90
C ASN A 374 21.12 -25.06 -29.56
N GLY A 375 20.84 -23.86 -29.04
CA GLY A 375 19.94 -22.91 -29.68
C GLY A 375 18.47 -23.01 -29.27
N GLU A 376 18.10 -23.86 -28.31
CA GLU A 376 16.75 -23.87 -27.70
C GLU A 376 16.77 -23.20 -26.32
N PRO A 377 15.65 -22.62 -25.85
CA PRO A 377 15.52 -22.16 -24.48
C PRO A 377 15.67 -23.32 -23.49
N GLN A 378 16.44 -23.13 -22.43
CA GLN A 378 16.67 -24.17 -21.43
C GLN A 378 15.56 -24.21 -20.40
N ILE A 379 15.02 -23.06 -19.99
CA ILE A 379 14.00 -22.96 -18.94
C ILE A 379 12.69 -22.50 -19.57
N VAL A 380 11.60 -23.19 -19.23
CA VAL A 380 10.23 -22.79 -19.60
C VAL A 380 9.36 -22.71 -18.35
N ILE A 381 8.72 -21.57 -18.13
CA ILE A 381 7.78 -21.32 -17.03
C ILE A 381 6.37 -21.14 -17.62
N ASP A 382 5.41 -21.93 -17.14
CA ASP A 382 3.98 -21.78 -17.52
C ASP A 382 3.24 -20.94 -16.49
N LEU A 383 2.76 -19.76 -16.87
CA LEU A 383 1.99 -18.86 -16.01
C LEU A 383 0.52 -19.29 -15.82
N ASN A 384 0.11 -20.41 -16.39
CA ASN A 384 -1.24 -20.99 -16.49
C ASN A 384 -2.24 -20.21 -17.38
N ARG A 385 -2.07 -18.89 -17.53
CA ARG A 385 -2.92 -18.02 -18.36
C ARG A 385 -2.10 -16.92 -19.01
N ASN A 386 -2.69 -16.22 -19.98
CA ASN A 386 -2.06 -15.06 -20.60
C ASN A 386 -1.97 -13.90 -19.60
N HIS A 387 -0.77 -13.33 -19.49
CA HIS A 387 -0.47 -12.13 -18.74
C HIS A 387 0.23 -11.12 -19.65
N TYR A 388 0.01 -9.83 -19.39
CA TYR A 388 0.97 -8.82 -19.83
C TYR A 388 2.17 -8.91 -18.90
N ILE A 389 3.37 -8.94 -19.45
CA ILE A 389 4.62 -9.13 -18.71
C ILE A 389 5.52 -7.96 -19.08
N HIS A 390 5.95 -7.22 -18.06
CA HIS A 390 6.83 -6.07 -18.20
C HIS A 390 8.31 -6.45 -18.07
N GLY A 391 8.61 -7.56 -17.39
CA GLY A 391 9.95 -8.09 -17.33
C GLY A 391 10.10 -9.22 -16.31
N ILE A 392 11.35 -9.61 -16.14
CA ILE A 392 11.76 -10.73 -15.30
C ILE A 392 12.96 -10.31 -14.45
N ILE A 393 13.05 -10.86 -13.25
CA ILE A 393 14.24 -10.76 -12.41
C ILE A 393 14.76 -12.16 -12.13
N ILE A 394 16.06 -12.37 -12.32
CA ILE A 394 16.74 -13.62 -11.99
C ILE A 394 17.69 -13.35 -10.82
N GLN A 395 17.46 -14.06 -9.72
CA GLN A 395 18.33 -14.07 -8.55
C GLN A 395 19.36 -15.20 -8.71
N GLN A 396 20.63 -14.86 -8.63
CA GLN A 396 21.77 -15.76 -8.71
C GLN A 396 22.36 -16.00 -7.32
N LEU A 397 23.08 -17.11 -7.19
CA LEU A 397 23.83 -17.42 -5.96
C LEU A 397 24.92 -16.36 -5.72
N ASP A 398 24.92 -15.78 -4.52
CA ASP A 398 25.74 -14.62 -4.12
C ASP A 398 27.17 -14.99 -3.70
N THR A 399 27.40 -16.25 -3.33
CA THR A 399 28.62 -16.66 -2.62
C THR A 399 29.63 -17.31 -3.55
N PHE A 400 30.64 -16.53 -3.92
CA PHE A 400 31.87 -16.98 -4.57
C PHE A 400 32.68 -17.98 -3.71
N SER A 401 32.39 -18.09 -2.42
CA SER A 401 33.09 -18.96 -1.45
C SER A 401 32.63 -20.42 -1.44
N HIS A 402 31.57 -20.78 -2.17
CA HIS A 402 31.01 -22.15 -2.17
C HIS A 402 31.11 -22.85 -3.53
N LEU A 403 31.64 -22.20 -4.55
CA LEU A 403 31.80 -22.78 -5.89
C LEU A 403 33.17 -23.44 -6.02
N SER A 404 33.21 -24.59 -6.68
CA SER A 404 34.49 -25.19 -7.11
C SER A 404 35.17 -24.27 -8.12
N GLN A 405 36.50 -24.36 -8.23
CA GLN A 405 37.27 -23.53 -9.17
C GLN A 405 36.84 -23.76 -10.64
N ASP A 406 36.38 -24.96 -10.97
CA ASP A 406 35.83 -25.30 -12.29
C ASP A 406 34.44 -24.68 -12.53
N ASP A 407 33.59 -24.63 -11.50
CA ASP A 407 32.29 -23.97 -11.58
C ASP A 407 32.44 -22.45 -11.74
N TYR A 408 33.46 -21.86 -11.11
CA TYR A 408 33.81 -20.46 -11.30
C TYR A 408 34.21 -20.15 -12.75
N LEU A 409 35.12 -20.94 -13.32
CA LEU A 409 35.58 -20.75 -14.70
C LEU A 409 34.46 -20.97 -15.72
N SER A 410 33.59 -21.96 -15.50
CA SER A 410 32.45 -22.23 -16.37
C SER A 410 31.33 -21.19 -16.26
N ARG A 411 31.17 -20.50 -15.12
CA ARG A 411 30.27 -19.34 -15.01
C ARG A 411 30.74 -18.17 -15.87
N LEU A 412 32.05 -17.94 -15.99
CA LEU A 412 32.62 -16.89 -16.84
C LEU A 412 32.44 -17.15 -18.34
N GLN A 413 32.06 -18.39 -18.72
CA GLN A 413 31.81 -18.81 -20.08
C GLN A 413 30.37 -18.51 -20.56
N LEU A 414 29.47 -18.05 -19.69
CA LEU A 414 28.14 -17.57 -20.08
C LEU A 414 28.25 -16.19 -20.78
N ASP A 415 27.77 -16.10 -22.01
CA ASP A 415 27.86 -14.89 -22.85
C ASP A 415 26.59 -14.04 -22.79
N ARG A 416 25.41 -14.67 -22.81
CA ARG A 416 24.12 -13.99 -22.82
C ARG A 416 22.98 -14.82 -22.25
N ILE A 417 22.02 -14.10 -21.67
CA ILE A 417 20.72 -14.62 -21.22
C ILE A 417 19.65 -13.86 -22.00
N ILE A 418 18.79 -14.59 -22.69
CA ILE A 418 17.73 -14.06 -23.55
C ILE A 418 16.38 -14.55 -23.00
N VAL A 419 15.42 -13.64 -22.91
CA VAL A 419 14.07 -13.94 -22.46
C VAL A 419 13.11 -13.78 -23.62
N TYR A 420 12.31 -14.81 -23.86
CA TYR A 420 11.20 -14.78 -24.80
C TYR A 420 9.87 -14.99 -24.08
N ILE A 421 8.83 -14.33 -24.58
CA ILE A 421 7.46 -14.44 -24.08
C ILE A 421 6.59 -14.93 -25.23
N THR A 422 5.92 -16.05 -25.02
CA THR A 422 5.10 -16.72 -26.05
C THR A 422 3.74 -17.13 -25.50
N GLN A 423 2.82 -17.42 -26.42
CA GLN A 423 1.54 -18.07 -26.10
C GLN A 423 1.65 -19.60 -26.13
N ASP A 424 2.66 -20.11 -26.84
CA ASP A 424 2.88 -21.55 -27.04
C ASP A 424 3.97 -22.11 -26.12
N MET A 425 3.74 -23.36 -25.69
CA MET A 425 4.69 -24.11 -24.85
C MET A 425 5.96 -24.49 -25.62
N TYR A 426 5.85 -24.77 -26.91
CA TYR A 426 6.99 -25.11 -27.76
C TYR A 426 7.52 -23.86 -28.43
N PHE A 427 8.84 -23.68 -28.37
CA PHE A 427 9.50 -22.52 -28.93
C PHE A 427 9.91 -22.79 -30.39
N ASP A 428 9.30 -22.08 -31.34
CA ASP A 428 9.66 -22.16 -32.76
C ASP A 428 10.71 -21.11 -33.11
N SER A 429 11.83 -21.58 -33.68
CA SER A 429 12.95 -20.75 -34.11
C SER A 429 12.61 -19.72 -35.20
N HIS A 430 11.45 -19.83 -35.85
CA HIS A 430 10.98 -18.81 -36.79
C HIS A 430 10.35 -17.58 -36.12
N GLN A 431 10.06 -17.62 -34.81
CA GLN A 431 9.40 -16.53 -34.07
C GLN A 431 10.34 -15.64 -33.22
N TYR A 432 11.65 -15.89 -33.24
CA TYR A 432 12.66 -15.25 -32.38
C TYR A 432 12.50 -13.73 -32.24
N ASN A 433 12.39 -13.01 -33.36
CA ASN A 433 12.42 -11.54 -33.33
C ASN A 433 11.16 -10.90 -32.74
N LYS A 434 10.01 -11.59 -32.77
CA LYS A 434 8.74 -11.05 -32.23
C LYS A 434 8.50 -11.44 -30.78
N ALA A 435 9.08 -12.56 -30.34
CA ALA A 435 8.91 -13.08 -28.99
C ALA A 435 9.96 -12.58 -28.00
N GLN A 436 11.06 -11.98 -28.47
CA GLN A 436 12.14 -11.53 -27.59
C GLN A 436 11.72 -10.33 -26.74
N CYS A 437 11.65 -10.55 -25.42
CA CYS A 437 11.37 -9.51 -24.43
C CYS A 437 12.62 -8.71 -24.11
N SER A 438 13.68 -9.39 -23.67
CA SER A 438 14.88 -8.76 -23.14
C SER A 438 16.11 -9.64 -23.30
N LEU A 439 17.28 -9.03 -23.21
CA LEU A 439 18.59 -9.66 -23.38
C LEU A 439 19.59 -8.98 -22.44
N VAL A 440 20.34 -9.78 -21.68
CA VAL A 440 21.55 -9.32 -20.98
C VAL A 440 22.75 -10.04 -21.55
N THR A 441 23.86 -9.31 -21.70
CA THR A 441 25.12 -9.85 -22.23
C THR A 441 26.24 -9.62 -21.23
N ARG A 442 27.33 -10.37 -21.43
CA ARG A 442 28.55 -10.24 -20.62
C ARG A 442 29.18 -8.85 -20.73
N LYS A 443 28.99 -8.15 -21.86
CA LYS A 443 29.61 -6.84 -22.14
C LYS A 443 29.22 -5.74 -21.16
N ASN A 444 28.11 -5.90 -20.43
CA ASN A 444 27.62 -4.90 -19.47
C ASN A 444 27.85 -5.33 -18.01
N TYR A 445 28.62 -6.38 -17.75
CA TYR A 445 28.77 -7.03 -16.43
C TYR A 445 27.45 -7.47 -15.75
N GLY A 446 26.29 -7.24 -16.37
CA GLY A 446 24.97 -7.54 -15.81
C GLY A 446 24.72 -9.03 -15.57
N ILE A 447 25.39 -9.92 -16.31
CA ILE A 447 25.31 -11.38 -16.08
C ILE A 447 25.94 -11.81 -14.76
N LEU A 448 26.89 -11.02 -14.24
CA LEU A 448 27.58 -11.30 -12.99
C LEU A 448 26.88 -10.67 -11.78
N SER A 449 25.86 -9.84 -12.00
CA SER A 449 25.04 -9.32 -10.91
C SER A 449 24.32 -10.46 -10.21
N GLN A 450 24.34 -10.45 -8.88
CA GLN A 450 23.52 -11.35 -8.07
C GLN A 450 22.04 -11.23 -8.44
N ARG A 451 21.61 -10.02 -8.83
CA ARG A 451 20.22 -9.73 -9.21
C ARG A 451 20.20 -9.17 -10.63
N ILE A 452 19.73 -9.98 -11.58
CA ILE A 452 19.63 -9.59 -12.99
C ILE A 452 18.22 -9.13 -13.29
N HIS A 453 18.06 -7.86 -13.65
CA HIS A 453 16.78 -7.30 -14.09
C HIS A 453 16.71 -7.25 -15.62
N LEU A 454 15.76 -8.00 -16.18
CA LEU A 454 15.50 -8.14 -17.61
C LEU A 454 14.14 -7.52 -17.93
N GLN A 455 14.12 -6.21 -18.20
CA GLN A 455 12.91 -5.49 -18.57
C GLN A 455 12.62 -5.65 -20.07
N CYS A 456 11.36 -5.90 -20.44
CA CYS A 456 10.94 -5.92 -21.84
C CYS A 456 10.94 -4.48 -22.40
N GLN A 457 11.24 -4.33 -23.69
CA GLN A 457 11.16 -3.02 -24.36
C GLN A 457 9.73 -2.45 -24.33
N THR A 458 8.74 -3.31 -24.50
CA THR A 458 7.31 -3.02 -24.35
C THR A 458 6.64 -4.18 -23.61
N PRO A 459 5.56 -3.94 -22.84
CA PRO A 459 4.83 -5.03 -22.18
C PRO A 459 4.34 -6.06 -23.20
N MET A 460 4.71 -7.33 -23.00
CA MET A 460 4.36 -8.40 -23.94
C MET A 460 3.26 -9.28 -23.36
N MET A 461 2.28 -9.67 -24.17
CA MET A 461 1.26 -10.63 -23.75
C MET A 461 1.73 -12.06 -24.04
N GLY A 462 1.76 -12.92 -23.02
CA GLY A 462 2.06 -14.34 -23.18
C GLY A 462 1.70 -15.18 -21.96
N ARG A 463 1.74 -16.50 -22.13
CA ARG A 463 1.52 -17.50 -21.07
C ARG A 463 2.84 -18.16 -20.66
N PHE A 464 3.74 -18.36 -21.60
CA PHE A 464 5.00 -19.05 -21.35
C PHE A 464 6.17 -18.07 -21.39
N ILE A 465 7.08 -18.24 -20.43
CA ILE A 465 8.36 -17.55 -20.38
C ILE A 465 9.44 -18.56 -20.74
N HIS A 466 10.21 -18.24 -21.77
CA HIS A 466 11.33 -19.04 -22.25
C HIS A 466 12.63 -18.32 -21.96
N ILE A 467 13.55 -18.96 -21.23
CA ILE A 467 14.86 -18.39 -20.91
C ILE A 467 15.94 -19.19 -21.63
N GLN A 468 16.66 -18.50 -22.51
CA GLN A 468 17.76 -19.04 -23.27
C GLN A 468 19.10 -18.54 -22.75
N LEU A 469 19.99 -19.46 -22.44
CA LEU A 469 21.35 -19.27 -22.01
C LEU A 469 22.28 -19.63 -23.17
N VAL A 470 23.25 -18.76 -23.46
CA VAL A 470 24.20 -18.98 -24.56
C VAL A 470 25.62 -18.73 -24.04
N GLY A 471 26.50 -19.71 -24.25
CA GLY A 471 27.92 -19.62 -23.93
C GLY A 471 28.73 -18.85 -24.98
N ILE A 472 29.94 -18.45 -24.59
CA ILE A 472 30.90 -17.77 -25.48
C ILE A 472 31.17 -18.66 -26.69
N ARG A 473 31.04 -18.09 -27.89
CA ARG A 473 31.34 -18.80 -29.14
C ARG A 473 32.83 -18.69 -29.43
N THR A 474 33.49 -19.83 -29.63
CA THR A 474 34.87 -19.87 -30.16
C THR A 474 34.85 -20.25 -31.63
N ILE A 475 35.74 -19.64 -32.40
CA ILE A 475 35.95 -19.99 -33.81
C ILE A 475 37.11 -20.96 -33.83
N THR A 476 36.84 -22.23 -34.16
CA THR A 476 37.90 -23.19 -34.44
C THR A 476 38.29 -23.07 -35.92
N ASN A 477 39.56 -22.75 -36.18
CA ASN A 477 40.11 -22.48 -37.51
C ASN A 477 40.03 -23.67 -38.50
N ARG A 478 39.56 -24.85 -38.10
CA ARG A 478 39.55 -26.05 -38.95
C ARG A 478 38.21 -26.39 -39.61
N THR A 479 37.08 -25.81 -39.17
CA THR A 479 35.74 -26.23 -39.67
C THR A 479 34.73 -25.10 -39.86
N GLN A 480 35.06 -23.83 -39.52
CA GLN A 480 34.09 -22.71 -39.48
C GLN A 480 32.81 -22.99 -38.66
N THR A 481 32.77 -24.06 -37.86
CA THR A 481 31.64 -24.37 -37.00
C THR A 481 31.74 -23.57 -35.70
N ARG A 482 30.78 -22.67 -35.47
CA ARG A 482 30.70 -21.88 -34.24
C ARG A 482 30.14 -22.75 -33.11
N LEU A 483 31.01 -23.33 -32.30
CA LEU A 483 30.63 -24.06 -31.08
C LEU A 483 30.63 -23.10 -29.88
N SER A 484 29.56 -23.14 -29.09
CA SER A 484 29.52 -22.48 -27.78
C SER A 484 30.36 -23.28 -26.79
N LEU A 485 31.22 -22.59 -26.05
CA LEU A 485 31.91 -23.17 -24.91
C LEU A 485 30.87 -23.67 -23.89
N PRO A 486 31.15 -24.79 -23.19
CA PRO A 486 30.32 -25.20 -22.08
C PRO A 486 30.27 -24.08 -21.04
N PHE A 487 29.17 -23.97 -20.30
CA PHE A 487 29.01 -23.03 -19.20
C PHE A 487 28.12 -23.66 -18.13
N LYS A 488 28.22 -23.12 -16.91
CA LYS A 488 27.29 -23.40 -15.81
C LYS A 488 26.67 -22.11 -15.30
N ALA A 489 25.37 -22.14 -15.06
CA ALA A 489 24.62 -21.01 -14.50
C ALA A 489 23.90 -21.46 -13.22
N HIS A 490 24.04 -20.68 -12.14
CA HIS A 490 23.43 -21.00 -10.84
C HIS A 490 22.30 -20.00 -10.56
N PHE A 491 21.06 -20.46 -10.63
CA PHE A 491 19.87 -19.64 -10.39
C PHE A 491 19.18 -20.07 -9.12
N CYS A 492 18.79 -19.12 -8.29
CA CYS A 492 18.11 -19.34 -7.02
C CYS A 492 16.64 -19.03 -7.13
N GLU A 493 16.28 -17.90 -7.75
CA GLU A 493 14.88 -17.53 -7.93
C GLU A 493 14.62 -16.78 -9.25
N ILE A 494 13.47 -17.02 -9.87
CA ILE A 494 13.00 -16.29 -11.05
C ILE A 494 11.66 -15.62 -10.73
N TYR A 495 11.62 -14.31 -10.90
CA TYR A 495 10.43 -13.50 -10.68
C TYR A 495 9.94 -12.94 -12.01
N ALA A 496 8.63 -12.98 -12.26
CA ALA A 496 8.01 -12.33 -13.40
C ALA A 496 6.97 -11.31 -12.92
N TYR A 497 6.92 -10.13 -13.53
CA TYR A 497 5.98 -9.08 -13.15
C TYR A 497 5.26 -8.48 -14.36
N ASN A 498 4.06 -7.98 -14.09
CA ASN A 498 3.30 -7.09 -14.97
C ASN A 498 3.45 -5.65 -14.52
#